data_AF-A0A2X2TBP3-F1
#
_entry.id   AF-A0A2X2TBP3-F1
#
_cell.length_a   1.000
_cell.length_b   1.000
_cell.length_c   1.000
_cell.angle_alpha   90.00
_cell.angle_beta   90.00
_cell.angle_gamma   90.00
#
_symmetry.space_group_name_H-M   'P 1'
#
loop_
_entity.id
_entity.type
_entity.pdbx_description
1 polymer ?
#
loop_
_entity_poly.entity_id
_entity_poly.type
_entity_poly.pdbx_seq_one_letter_code
_entity_poly.pdbx_strand_id
1 'polypeptide(L)'
;MLPTVASTDAPTSALSVVYSEEGAFEEYLFYPANPDMVIVDSTIVANAPVRLLVSGMGDALSTWFEAQACYESRAANMSGGQSTRGALNLARLCYDTLLQEGVKAKIAVEQKVTSRALERVIEANTYLSGIGFESSGLAAAHAIHNGLTQLDGVSSLLSRRKSSVWYAGATGSAEQQ
;
A
#
# COMPACT_ATOMS: atom_id res chain seq x y z
N MET A 1 -11.92 7.38 -1.59
CA MET A 1 -11.67 6.30 -0.62
C MET A 1 -11.50 6.85 0.80
N LEU A 2 -11.99 6.13 1.82
CA LEU A 2 -11.86 6.47 3.25
C LEU A 2 -11.23 5.30 4.04
N PRO A 3 -9.91 5.08 3.99
CA PRO A 3 -9.25 4.01 4.76
C PRO A 3 -9.41 4.23 6.27
N THR A 4 -9.84 3.19 6.99
CA THR A 4 -9.90 3.18 8.46
C THR A 4 -8.65 2.57 9.11
N VAL A 5 -7.76 2.00 8.29
CA VAL A 5 -6.47 1.42 8.69
C VAL A 5 -5.41 1.78 7.65
N ALA A 6 -4.15 1.91 8.07
CA ALA A 6 -3.02 2.22 7.19
C ALA A 6 -2.12 0.98 7.01
N SER A 7 -2.71 -0.12 6.51
CA SER A 7 -2.08 -1.45 6.43
C SER A 7 -1.53 -1.85 5.06
N THR A 8 -1.86 -1.08 4.02
CA THR A 8 -1.35 -1.26 2.66
C THR A 8 -1.30 0.10 1.96
N ASP A 9 -0.61 0.16 0.84
CA ASP A 9 -0.49 1.36 0.00
C ASP A 9 -1.47 1.43 -1.19
N ALA A 10 -2.28 0.39 -1.37
CA ALA A 10 -3.38 0.34 -2.33
C ALA A 10 -4.33 1.57 -2.35
N PRO A 11 -4.60 2.31 -1.25
CA PRO A 11 -5.64 3.34 -1.25
C PRO A 11 -5.58 4.42 -2.33
N THR A 12 -4.39 4.78 -2.79
CA THR A 12 -4.22 5.83 -3.81
C THR A 12 -4.17 5.28 -5.23
N SER A 13 -4.08 3.97 -5.41
CA SER A 13 -3.80 3.34 -6.70
C SER A 13 -5.02 3.20 -7.59
N ALA A 14 -4.78 3.19 -8.90
CA ALA A 14 -5.72 2.83 -9.94
C ALA A 14 -5.73 1.31 -10.18
N LEU A 15 -5.63 0.50 -9.13
CA LEU A 15 -5.68 -0.96 -9.25
C LEU A 15 -6.41 -1.67 -8.10
N SER A 16 -6.83 -2.89 -8.38
CA SER A 16 -7.33 -3.87 -7.43
C SER A 16 -6.51 -5.17 -7.56
N VAL A 17 -6.23 -5.82 -6.43
CA VAL A 17 -5.63 -7.17 -6.43
C VAL A 17 -6.75 -8.19 -6.21
N VAL A 18 -6.90 -9.11 -7.17
CA VAL A 18 -7.94 -10.14 -7.17
C VAL A 18 -7.34 -11.46 -6.64
N TYR A 19 -8.08 -12.11 -5.76
CA TYR A 19 -7.69 -13.37 -5.13
C TYR A 19 -8.82 -14.40 -5.27
N SER A 20 -8.46 -15.67 -5.39
CA SER A 20 -9.40 -16.78 -5.35
C SER A 20 -10.11 -16.88 -3.98
N GLU A 21 -11.15 -17.69 -3.87
CA GLU A 21 -11.85 -17.93 -2.58
C GLU A 21 -10.94 -18.57 -1.51
N GLU A 22 -9.91 -19.27 -1.96
CA GLU A 22 -8.84 -19.87 -1.16
C GLU A 22 -7.76 -18.85 -0.76
N GLY A 23 -7.76 -17.66 -1.37
CA GLY A 23 -6.84 -16.56 -1.06
C GLY A 23 -5.54 -16.58 -1.88
N ALA A 24 -5.50 -17.35 -2.97
CA ALA A 24 -4.39 -17.35 -3.91
C ALA A 24 -4.46 -16.12 -4.83
N PHE A 25 -3.33 -15.46 -5.12
CA PHE A 25 -3.29 -14.36 -6.09
C PHE A 25 -3.74 -14.85 -7.47
N GLU A 26 -4.62 -14.10 -8.14
CA GLU A 26 -5.08 -14.38 -9.50
C GLU A 26 -4.57 -13.33 -10.48
N GLU A 27 -4.94 -12.06 -10.27
CA GLU A 27 -4.60 -10.98 -11.20
C GLU A 27 -4.62 -9.58 -10.58
N TYR A 28 -4.08 -8.63 -11.34
CA TYR A 28 -4.24 -7.20 -11.12
C TYR A 28 -5.33 -6.66 -12.05
N LEU A 29 -6.33 -6.00 -11.49
CA LEU A 29 -7.37 -5.27 -12.23
C LEU A 29 -7.02 -3.78 -12.24
N PHE A 30 -6.81 -3.19 -13.43
CA PHE A 30 -6.42 -1.79 -13.60
C PHE A 30 -7.61 -0.90 -13.97
N TYR A 31 -7.65 0.32 -13.41
CA TYR A 31 -8.65 1.34 -13.68
C TYR A 31 -8.07 2.49 -14.50
N PRO A 32 -8.89 3.25 -15.24
CA PRO A 32 -8.42 4.37 -16.06
C PRO A 32 -7.96 5.59 -15.24
N ALA A 33 -8.30 5.66 -13.95
CA ALA A 33 -7.95 6.75 -13.06
C ALA A 33 -7.80 6.29 -11.61
N ASN A 34 -6.95 6.98 -10.86
CA ASN A 34 -6.84 6.87 -9.40
C ASN A 34 -8.12 7.43 -8.72
N PRO A 35 -8.38 7.10 -7.44
CA PRO A 35 -9.49 7.69 -6.70
C PRO A 35 -9.41 9.22 -6.64
N ASP A 36 -10.53 9.92 -6.84
CA ASP A 36 -10.59 11.40 -6.82
C ASP A 36 -10.13 12.00 -5.50
N MET A 37 -10.31 11.26 -4.40
CA MET A 37 -9.93 11.69 -3.07
C MET A 37 -9.63 10.49 -2.17
N VAL A 38 -8.58 10.60 -1.36
CA VAL A 38 -8.27 9.68 -0.27
C VAL A 38 -8.21 10.48 1.03
N ILE A 39 -9.05 10.14 2.00
CA ILE A 39 -9.06 10.79 3.32
C ILE A 39 -8.77 9.74 4.38
N VAL A 40 -7.71 9.96 5.16
CA VAL A 40 -7.31 9.09 6.26
C VAL A 40 -7.42 9.85 7.57
N ASP A 41 -8.29 9.41 8.46
CA ASP A 41 -8.42 9.98 9.80
C ASP A 41 -7.40 9.33 10.74
N SER A 42 -6.42 10.10 11.19
CA SER A 42 -5.34 9.60 12.06
C SER A 42 -5.85 9.13 13.42
N THR A 43 -6.97 9.66 13.92
CA THR A 43 -7.59 9.22 15.18
C THR A 43 -8.21 7.84 15.02
N ILE A 44 -8.85 7.56 13.87
CA ILE A 44 -9.38 6.23 13.57
C ILE A 44 -8.23 5.23 13.46
N VAL A 45 -7.17 5.56 12.70
CA VAL A 45 -6.00 4.68 12.55
C VAL A 45 -5.31 4.43 13.90
N ALA A 46 -5.18 5.45 14.76
CA ALA A 46 -4.59 5.30 16.09
C ALA A 46 -5.35 4.31 16.99
N ASN A 47 -6.65 4.13 16.76
CA ASN A 47 -7.49 3.21 17.53
C ASN A 47 -7.56 1.79 16.91
N ALA A 48 -6.97 1.58 15.73
CA ALA A 48 -6.89 0.27 15.10
C ALA A 48 -5.83 -0.63 15.77
N PRO A 49 -5.90 -1.97 15.62
CA PRO A 49 -4.85 -2.86 16.11
C PRO A 49 -3.48 -2.51 15.51
N VAL A 50 -2.46 -2.32 16.37
CA VAL A 50 -1.10 -1.92 15.94
C VAL A 50 -0.49 -2.83 14.87
N ARG A 51 -0.86 -4.13 14.86
CA ARG A 51 -0.42 -5.08 13.83
C ARG A 51 -0.74 -4.59 12.41
N LEU A 52 -1.85 -3.86 12.22
CA LEU A 52 -2.23 -3.32 10.92
C LEU A 52 -1.31 -2.17 10.49
N LEU A 53 -0.93 -1.26 11.40
CA LEU A 53 0.08 -0.24 11.09
C LEU A 53 1.43 -0.89 10.74
N VAL A 54 1.86 -1.88 11.52
CA VAL A 54 3.12 -2.60 11.27
C VAL A 54 3.10 -3.35 9.94
N SER A 55 1.96 -3.93 9.57
CA SER A 55 1.76 -4.54 8.25
C SER A 55 1.96 -3.51 7.14
N GLY A 56 1.37 -2.32 7.26
CA GLY A 56 1.55 -1.25 6.27
C GLY A 56 2.97 -0.72 6.20
N MET A 57 3.70 -0.69 7.33
CA MET A 57 5.14 -0.36 7.30
C MET A 57 5.95 -1.43 6.57
N GLY A 58 5.55 -2.70 6.65
CA GLY A 58 6.17 -3.80 5.90
C GLY A 58 5.96 -3.67 4.39
N ASP A 59 4.74 -3.32 3.98
CA ASP A 59 4.38 -3.04 2.59
C ASP A 59 5.20 -1.85 2.06
N ALA A 60 5.14 -0.72 2.77
CA ALA A 60 5.82 0.52 2.42
C ALA A 60 7.36 0.45 2.45
N LEU A 61 7.93 -0.51 3.19
CA LEU A 61 9.37 -0.76 3.22
C LEU A 61 9.88 -1.28 1.87
N SER A 62 9.07 -2.05 1.15
CA SER A 62 9.45 -2.63 -0.15
C SER A 62 9.60 -1.57 -1.24
N THR A 63 8.81 -0.50 -1.15
CA THR A 63 8.60 0.53 -2.18
C THR A 63 9.90 1.15 -2.67
N TRP A 64 10.81 1.55 -1.78
CA TRP A 64 12.09 2.14 -2.21
C TRP A 64 12.93 1.16 -3.03
N PHE A 65 13.06 -0.07 -2.55
CA PHE A 65 13.93 -1.06 -3.17
C PHE A 65 13.39 -1.51 -4.53
N GLU A 66 12.07 -1.68 -4.65
CA GLU A 66 11.46 -2.05 -5.92
C GLU A 66 11.44 -0.88 -6.90
N ALA A 67 11.10 0.33 -6.46
CA ALA A 67 11.18 1.53 -7.28
C ALA A 67 12.59 1.78 -7.81
N GLN A 68 13.62 1.61 -6.96
CA GLN A 68 15.02 1.73 -7.36
C GLN A 68 15.39 0.68 -8.40
N ALA A 69 15.03 -0.59 -8.18
CA ALA A 69 15.31 -1.66 -9.14
C ALA A 69 14.64 -1.42 -10.50
N CYS A 70 13.37 -0.99 -10.52
CA CYS A 70 12.66 -0.62 -11.75
C CYS A 70 13.30 0.58 -12.44
N TYR A 71 13.71 1.61 -11.69
CA TYR A 71 14.38 2.78 -12.24
C TYR A 71 15.72 2.43 -12.91
N GLU A 72 16.56 1.64 -12.23
CA GLU A 72 17.87 1.23 -12.72
C GLU A 72 17.78 0.31 -13.94
N SER A 73 16.79 -0.59 -13.95
CA SER A 73 16.53 -1.50 -15.07
C SER A 73 15.75 -0.87 -16.22
N ARG A 74 15.24 0.37 -16.05
CA ARG A 74 14.31 1.05 -16.98
C ARG A 74 13.04 0.24 -17.25
N ALA A 75 12.57 -0.53 -16.26
CA ALA A 75 11.31 -1.25 -16.35
C ALA A 75 10.13 -0.27 -16.48
N ALA A 76 9.07 -0.71 -17.13
CA ALA A 76 7.83 0.04 -17.17
C ALA A 76 7.14 0.00 -15.79
N ASN A 77 6.56 1.12 -15.37
CA ASN A 77 5.73 1.23 -14.18
C ASN A 77 4.28 0.75 -14.47
N MET A 78 3.40 0.80 -13.48
CA MET A 78 2.03 0.30 -13.60
C MET A 78 1.18 1.05 -14.65
N SER A 79 1.55 2.29 -14.97
CA SER A 79 0.91 3.10 -16.02
C SER A 79 1.52 2.90 -17.41
N GLY A 80 2.47 1.96 -17.57
CA GLY A 80 3.15 1.67 -18.83
C GLY A 80 4.26 2.65 -19.23
N GLY A 81 4.57 3.62 -18.36
CA GLY A 81 5.66 4.60 -18.56
C GLY A 81 6.94 4.21 -17.83
N GLN A 82 7.97 5.06 -17.88
CA GLN A 82 9.15 4.92 -17.01
C GLN A 82 8.94 5.67 -15.70
N SER A 83 9.65 5.23 -14.64
CA SER A 83 9.67 5.94 -13.36
C SER A 83 10.09 7.40 -13.52
N THR A 84 9.31 8.31 -12.94
CA THR A 84 9.69 9.72 -12.87
C THR A 84 10.63 9.95 -11.69
N ARG A 85 11.48 10.98 -11.79
CA ARG A 85 12.31 11.41 -10.66
C ARG A 85 11.46 11.79 -9.43
N GLY A 86 10.25 12.30 -9.64
CA GLY A 86 9.31 12.62 -8.56
C GLY A 86 8.90 11.36 -7.80
N ALA A 87 8.39 10.35 -8.52
CA ALA A 87 7.97 9.08 -7.92
C ALA A 87 9.12 8.36 -7.20
N LEU A 88 10.32 8.34 -7.79
CA LEU A 88 11.50 7.74 -7.16
C LEU A 88 11.88 8.44 -5.84
N ASN A 89 11.82 9.78 -5.79
CA ASN A 89 12.12 10.52 -4.56
C ASN A 89 11.04 10.33 -3.49
N LEU A 90 9.77 10.17 -3.87
CA LEU A 90 8.70 9.83 -2.93
C LEU A 90 8.89 8.43 -2.34
N ALA A 91 9.27 7.45 -3.17
CA ALA A 91 9.63 6.11 -2.69
C ALA A 91 10.82 6.16 -1.72
N ARG A 92 11.83 7.00 -1.99
CA ARG A 92 12.95 7.22 -1.07
C ARG A 92 12.52 7.85 0.25
N LEU A 93 11.70 8.90 0.18
CA LEU A 93 11.16 9.59 1.34
C LEU A 93 10.30 8.66 2.21
N CYS A 94 9.56 7.74 1.58
CA CYS A 94 8.82 6.69 2.27
C CYS A 94 9.77 5.87 3.17
N TYR A 95 10.83 5.30 2.58
CA TYR A 95 11.83 4.52 3.30
C TYR A 95 12.50 5.31 4.44
N ASP A 96 12.98 6.51 4.16
CA ASP A 96 13.66 7.32 5.17
C ASP A 96 12.69 7.71 6.32
N THR A 97 11.41 7.95 6.02
CA THR A 97 10.38 8.25 7.02
C THR A 97 10.12 7.04 7.92
N LEU A 98 10.01 5.83 7.35
CA LEU A 98 9.82 4.61 8.14
C LEU A 98 10.96 4.39 9.13
N LEU A 99 12.22 4.58 8.70
CA LEU A 99 13.39 4.45 9.57
C LEU A 99 13.40 5.48 10.70
N GLN A 100 12.98 6.72 10.42
CA GLN A 100 13.02 7.82 11.38
C GLN A 100 11.83 7.81 12.35
N GLU A 101 10.66 7.35 11.91
CA GLU A 101 9.38 7.53 12.62
C GLU A 101 8.70 6.23 13.03
N GLY A 102 9.02 5.10 12.40
CA GLY A 102 8.26 3.84 12.54
C GLY A 102 8.10 3.35 13.97
N VAL A 103 9.16 3.35 14.77
CA VAL A 103 9.10 2.93 16.19
C VAL A 103 8.23 3.87 17.02
N LYS A 104 8.33 5.19 16.80
CA LYS A 104 7.53 6.19 17.51
C LYS A 104 6.05 6.07 17.14
N ALA A 105 5.75 5.88 15.85
CA ALA A 105 4.39 5.67 15.36
C ALA A 105 3.76 4.40 15.93
N LYS A 106 4.51 3.29 15.96
CA LYS A 106 4.08 2.03 16.58
C LYS A 106 3.67 2.24 18.03
N ILE A 107 4.52 2.90 18.83
CA ILE A 107 4.23 3.18 20.24
C ILE A 107 2.97 4.06 20.37
N ALA A 108 2.80 5.06 19.52
CA ALA A 108 1.60 5.91 19.54
C ALA A 108 0.30 5.10 19.33
N VAL A 109 0.29 4.14 18.40
CA VAL A 109 -0.87 3.26 18.18
C VAL A 109 -1.06 2.26 19.32
N GLU A 110 0.00 1.71 19.90
CA GLU A 110 -0.10 0.87 21.11
C GLU A 110 -0.76 1.61 22.27
N GLN A 111 -0.53 2.91 22.38
CA GLN A 111 -1.15 3.80 23.37
C GLN A 111 -2.48 4.41 22.92
N LYS A 112 -2.94 4.12 21.69
CA LYS A 112 -4.16 4.69 21.07
C LYS A 112 -4.20 6.22 21.05
N VAL A 113 -3.07 6.85 20.76
CA VAL A 113 -2.95 8.30 20.67
C VAL A 113 -2.42 8.71 19.30
N THR A 114 -2.87 9.88 18.82
CA THR A 114 -2.26 10.51 17.65
C THR A 114 -0.95 11.17 18.01
N SER A 115 -0.04 11.23 17.04
CA SER A 115 1.24 11.94 17.18
C SER A 115 1.74 12.33 15.80
N ARG A 116 2.66 13.30 15.73
CA ARG A 116 3.29 13.68 14.46
C ARG A 116 4.07 12.52 13.82
N ALA A 117 4.64 11.63 14.62
CA ALA A 117 5.28 10.42 14.12
C ALA A 117 4.26 9.48 13.46
N LEU A 118 3.09 9.31 14.08
CA LEU A 118 2.01 8.52 13.49
C LEU A 118 1.50 9.13 12.19
N GLU A 119 1.25 10.43 12.14
CA GLU A 119 0.79 11.10 10.90
C GLU A 119 1.79 10.92 9.75
N ARG A 120 3.09 11.05 10.01
CA ARG A 120 4.14 10.81 9.01
C ARG A 120 4.16 9.36 8.51
N VAL A 121 3.97 8.38 9.40
CA VAL A 121 3.92 6.97 8.99
C VAL A 121 2.63 6.64 8.26
N ILE A 122 1.50 7.26 8.61
CA ILE A 122 0.26 7.14 7.83
C ILE A 122 0.46 7.69 6.42
N GLU A 123 1.05 8.87 6.28
CA GLU A 123 1.40 9.44 4.97
C GLU A 123 2.36 8.52 4.20
N ALA A 124 3.37 7.97 4.85
CA ALA A 124 4.32 7.04 4.25
C ALA A 124 3.62 5.76 3.75
N ASN A 125 2.83 5.10 4.59
CA ASN A 125 2.13 3.86 4.27
C ASN A 125 1.05 4.03 3.20
N THR A 126 0.53 5.25 2.99
CA THR A 126 -0.59 5.49 2.08
C THR A 126 -0.18 6.26 0.84
N TYR A 127 0.31 7.48 0.97
CA TYR A 127 0.58 8.35 -0.17
C TYR A 127 1.97 8.15 -0.75
N LEU A 128 3.02 8.18 0.08
CA LEU A 128 4.39 8.04 -0.41
C LEU A 128 4.64 6.65 -1.01
N SER A 129 4.17 5.62 -0.31
CA SER A 129 4.23 4.24 -0.81
C SER A 129 3.37 4.07 -2.06
N GLY A 130 2.12 4.56 -2.02
CA GLY A 130 1.16 4.41 -3.11
C GLY A 130 1.65 5.00 -4.43
N ILE A 131 2.11 6.25 -4.41
CA ILE A 131 2.70 6.88 -5.61
C ILE A 131 4.05 6.23 -5.95
N GLY A 132 4.84 5.87 -4.94
CA GLY A 132 6.15 5.24 -5.11
C GLY A 132 6.07 3.95 -5.90
N PHE A 133 5.18 3.03 -5.51
CA PHE A 133 5.04 1.73 -6.17
C PHE A 133 4.40 1.88 -7.55
N GLU A 134 3.30 2.65 -7.67
CA GLU A 134 2.51 2.68 -8.89
C GLU A 134 3.25 3.41 -10.01
N SER A 135 3.85 4.56 -9.68
CA SER A 135 4.53 5.42 -10.64
C SER A 135 6.02 5.13 -10.79
N SER A 136 6.61 4.25 -9.98
CA SER A 136 8.00 3.77 -10.20
C SER A 136 8.11 2.31 -10.60
N GLY A 137 7.37 1.41 -9.95
CA GLY A 137 7.29 0.00 -10.32
C GLY A 137 7.38 -0.98 -9.14
N LEU A 138 6.96 -2.22 -9.42
CA LEU A 138 7.07 -3.40 -8.55
C LEU A 138 8.13 -4.34 -9.10
N ALA A 139 8.78 -5.11 -8.23
CA ALA A 139 9.85 -6.03 -8.60
C ALA A 139 9.76 -7.34 -7.79
N ALA A 140 10.87 -7.77 -7.19
CA ALA A 140 11.00 -9.09 -6.58
C ALA A 140 10.17 -9.26 -5.30
N ALA A 141 10.00 -8.22 -4.48
CA ALA A 141 9.35 -8.36 -3.18
C ALA A 141 7.87 -8.70 -3.35
N HIS A 142 7.18 -7.96 -4.22
CA HIS A 142 5.78 -8.23 -4.53
C HIS A 142 5.60 -9.54 -5.31
N ALA A 143 6.52 -9.90 -6.22
CA ALA A 143 6.49 -11.19 -6.91
C ALA A 143 6.62 -12.37 -5.93
N ILE A 144 7.52 -12.27 -4.95
CA ILE A 144 7.69 -13.27 -3.90
C ILE A 144 6.43 -13.33 -3.01
N HIS A 145 5.88 -12.18 -2.60
CA HIS A 145 4.62 -12.12 -1.87
C HIS A 145 3.51 -12.90 -2.60
N ASN A 146 3.32 -12.65 -3.90
CA ASN A 146 2.31 -13.35 -4.69
C ASN A 146 2.57 -14.86 -4.74
N GLY A 147 3.83 -15.28 -4.92
CA GLY A 147 4.20 -16.69 -4.86
C GLY A 147 3.92 -17.35 -3.50
N LEU A 148 4.14 -16.64 -2.40
CA LEU A 148 3.87 -17.13 -1.04
C LEU A 148 2.37 -17.36 -0.78
N THR A 149 1.48 -16.66 -1.49
CA THR A 149 0.03 -16.89 -1.37
C THR A 149 -0.44 -18.24 -1.91
N GLN A 150 0.40 -18.93 -2.70
CA GLN A 150 0.12 -20.26 -3.24
C GLN A 150 0.39 -21.39 -2.22
N LEU A 151 0.97 -21.07 -1.06
CA LEU A 151 1.32 -22.06 -0.03
C LEU A 151 0.25 -22.12 1.06
N ASP A 152 -0.21 -23.33 1.36
CA ASP A 152 -1.17 -23.57 2.44
C ASP A 152 -0.66 -23.07 3.80
N GLY A 153 -1.54 -22.40 4.56
CA GLY A 153 -1.23 -21.88 5.91
C GLY A 153 -0.55 -20.51 5.97
N VAL A 154 0.04 -20.02 4.87
CA VAL A 154 0.74 -18.72 4.81
C VAL A 154 -0.23 -17.54 4.76
N SER A 155 -1.43 -17.74 4.21
CA SER A 155 -2.49 -16.72 4.10
C SER A 155 -2.87 -16.08 5.45
N SER A 156 -2.78 -16.85 6.55
CA SER A 156 -3.05 -16.34 7.91
C SER A 156 -1.96 -15.39 8.44
N LEU A 157 -0.70 -15.59 8.02
CA LEU A 157 0.47 -14.81 8.45
C LEU A 157 0.59 -13.48 7.68
N LEU A 158 0.29 -13.51 6.39
CA LEU A 158 0.27 -12.32 5.51
C LEU A 158 -0.91 -11.37 5.78
N SER A 159 -1.75 -11.66 6.79
CA SER A 159 -2.85 -10.81 7.24
C SER A 159 -3.93 -10.53 6.18
N ARG A 160 -4.73 -11.53 5.77
CA ARG A 160 -5.96 -11.27 5.01
C ARG A 160 -7.10 -12.18 5.48
N ARG A 161 -7.92 -11.71 6.45
CA ARG A 161 -9.22 -12.35 6.70
C ARG A 161 -10.11 -12.04 5.48
N LYS A 162 -10.27 -13.05 4.63
CA LYS A 162 -11.18 -13.20 3.47
C LYS A 162 -12.13 -12.02 3.19
N SER A 163 -11.74 -11.17 2.25
CA SER A 163 -12.67 -10.58 1.28
C SER A 163 -11.99 -10.69 -0.09
N SER A 164 -12.69 -11.30 -1.04
CA SER A 164 -12.22 -11.80 -2.34
C SER A 164 -11.86 -10.71 -3.35
N VAL A 165 -12.01 -9.42 -2.99
CA VAL A 165 -11.69 -8.29 -3.86
C VAL A 165 -11.23 -7.12 -3.00
N TRP A 166 -10.02 -6.60 -3.26
CA TRP A 166 -9.57 -5.33 -2.70
C TRP A 166 -10.07 -4.19 -3.57
N TYR A 167 -11.16 -3.56 -3.16
CA TYR A 167 -11.73 -2.42 -3.89
C TYR A 167 -10.90 -1.15 -3.65
N ALA A 168 -10.23 -0.64 -4.68
CA ALA A 168 -9.90 0.77 -4.75
C ALA A 168 -11.23 1.53 -4.97
N GLY A 169 -11.85 2.00 -3.89
CA GLY A 169 -13.21 2.54 -3.91
C GLY A 169 -13.40 3.71 -4.88
N ALA A 170 -14.04 3.43 -6.01
CA ALA A 170 -14.87 4.38 -6.76
C ALA A 170 -16.28 4.36 -6.17
N THR A 171 -16.71 5.46 -5.56
CA THR A 171 -18.12 5.70 -5.21
C THR A 171 -18.65 6.78 -6.13
N GLY A 172 -19.50 6.41 -7.10
CA GLY A 172 -20.18 7.36 -7.98
C GLY A 172 -20.97 6.72 -9.13
N SER A 173 -22.21 6.32 -8.81
CA SER A 173 -23.38 6.09 -9.69
C SER A 173 -23.25 5.19 -10.93
N ALA A 174 -23.88 4.01 -10.83
CA ALA A 174 -24.58 3.42 -11.96
C ALA A 174 -25.89 4.21 -12.20
N GLU A 175 -26.11 4.70 -13.43
CA GLU A 175 -27.45 4.84 -14.03
C GLU A 175 -27.34 5.16 -15.53
N GLN A 176 -27.81 4.22 -16.36
CA GLN A 176 -28.43 4.40 -17.68
C GLN A 176 -27.77 5.31 -18.74
N GLN A 177 -27.08 4.69 -19.71
CA GLN A 177 -27.45 4.70 -21.15
C GLN A 177 -26.51 3.81 -21.97
#